data_AF-A0A5N5LTS7-F1
#
_entry.id   AF-A0A5N5LTS7-F1
#
_cell.length_a   1.000
_cell.length_b   1.000
_cell.length_c   1.000
_cell.angle_alpha   90.00
_cell.angle_beta   90.00
_cell.angle_gamma   90.00
#
_symmetry.space_group_name_H-M   'P 1'
#
loop_
_entity.id
_entity.type
_entity.pdbx_description
1 polymer ?
#
loop_
_entity_poly.entity_id
_entity_poly.type
_entity_poly.pdbx_seq_one_letter_code
_entity_poly.pdbx_strand_id
1 'polypeptide(L)'
;MNHCGESTPKDLRLDKLDGPSCVSMKSSNSMLEPIELKKGVSLIQGTTWQSSLPEPVTPTTKDIYKDQRNHAVGFAKSGSPTVTEKYIRSDEGLLRLMLVVKASEMALLDNCGLTERCCKALGSALSSDSSNLQKLNLSGNSVGDTGLRLLTEGLGNAKSKLKKLRLSYCRITPQGCFTLASQLLPRLPHLKVLDLSENSLRQTGIQILATHLKNPECKLEILRLKDCRVTPEGSKALASALILNPSYLKELDLHWNNPGDDPGVEQLAAVMKDPRSKLEVLWLSYGLLTEKCCEVLASVLKCSSACLKAVDLSGNSFQDIGVELLSAGLRSPHCKLEILRLAFCGITEKGAAALASALTANPITLKELDLSENPVGDCGLKALSHVIGDFKCRLHTLRLRQSEVTEDGCAALASALTSNPLHLRELNLGNNKLTDAGIKRLCDVLNAEIFQLELNECCLTESCCDSLASVLLKECSSLKVLNVGGNNLQDSGVKTLCAGLESPNCKLEILRLFNCGVSEKGSEFLASVLTGKHSVLKELDLSGNNLKDTDTKLLNLLLEDPGYKLDQLNLY
;
A
#
# COMPACT_ATOMS: atom_id res chain seq x y z
N MET A 1 -22.58 50.69 -31.81
CA MET A 1 -24.02 50.40 -32.01
C MET A 1 -24.40 49.30 -31.03
N ASN A 2 -25.19 49.65 -30.01
CA ASN A 2 -26.26 48.93 -29.28
C ASN A 2 -26.18 47.40 -29.14
N HIS A 3 -26.50 46.69 -28.05
CA HIS A 3 -27.12 46.96 -26.74
C HIS A 3 -26.92 45.70 -25.84
N CYS A 4 -26.57 45.93 -24.56
CA CYS A 4 -27.13 45.38 -23.30
C CYS A 4 -27.64 43.92 -23.15
N GLY A 5 -27.35 43.34 -21.97
CA GLY A 5 -28.17 42.28 -21.33
C GLY A 5 -27.45 41.41 -20.29
N GLU A 6 -27.71 41.65 -19.01
CA GLU A 6 -27.22 40.90 -17.83
C GLU A 6 -27.76 39.46 -17.71
N SER A 7 -27.02 38.56 -17.05
CA SER A 7 -27.53 37.69 -15.97
C SER A 7 -26.45 36.72 -15.45
N THR A 8 -26.39 36.54 -14.13
CA THR A 8 -25.75 35.42 -13.41
C THR A 8 -26.86 34.63 -12.67
N PRO A 9 -26.56 33.53 -11.95
CA PRO A 9 -25.87 32.28 -12.30
C PRO A 9 -26.77 31.06 -11.96
N LYS A 10 -26.45 29.82 -12.41
CA LYS A 10 -26.88 28.57 -11.74
C LYS A 10 -26.27 27.28 -12.31
N ASP A 11 -25.95 26.38 -11.39
CA ASP A 11 -25.95 24.91 -11.47
C ASP A 11 -24.82 24.17 -12.23
N LEU A 12 -23.69 24.00 -11.53
CA LEU A 12 -22.80 22.84 -11.72
C LEU A 12 -23.28 21.68 -10.85
N ARG A 13 -23.95 20.70 -11.48
CA ARG A 13 -24.31 19.42 -10.87
C ARG A 13 -23.06 18.59 -10.56
N LEU A 14 -22.94 18.17 -9.30
CA LEU A 14 -22.11 17.05 -8.85
C LEU A 14 -22.77 15.74 -9.32
N ASP A 15 -22.06 14.93 -10.09
CA ASP A 15 -22.44 13.54 -10.33
C ASP A 15 -21.49 12.57 -9.59
N LYS A 16 -22.08 11.94 -8.57
CA LYS A 16 -21.95 10.56 -8.08
C LYS A 16 -20.54 9.99 -7.78
N LEU A 17 -20.24 9.92 -6.48
CA LEU A 17 -19.32 8.96 -5.87
C LEU A 17 -20.19 7.85 -5.23
N ASP A 18 -20.19 6.65 -5.78
CA ASP A 18 -20.76 5.44 -5.15
C ASP A 18 -19.61 4.58 -4.61
N GLY A 19 -19.61 4.36 -3.29
CA GLY A 19 -18.75 3.41 -2.59
C GLY A 19 -19.24 3.23 -1.15
N PRO A 20 -19.33 2.00 -0.61
CA PRO A 20 -19.79 1.78 0.75
C PRO A 20 -18.70 2.21 1.72
N SER A 21 -19.05 2.99 2.73
CA SER A 21 -18.13 3.26 3.85
C SER A 21 -18.88 2.95 5.14
N CYS A 22 -18.27 2.09 5.95
CA CYS A 22 -18.80 1.71 7.25
C CYS A 22 -18.14 2.58 8.31
N VAL A 23 -18.94 3.17 9.20
CA VAL A 23 -18.42 3.76 10.45
C VAL A 23 -18.02 2.59 11.34
N SER A 24 -16.73 2.44 11.61
CA SER A 24 -16.22 1.40 12.51
C SER A 24 -15.72 2.03 13.80
N MET A 25 -16.26 1.56 14.94
CA MET A 25 -15.88 2.00 16.28
C MET A 25 -15.59 0.75 17.11
N LYS A 26 -14.42 0.66 17.73
CA LYS A 26 -14.05 -0.44 18.63
C LYS A 26 -13.91 0.07 20.06
N SER A 27 -14.58 -0.57 21.01
CA SER A 27 -14.28 -0.45 22.44
C SER A 27 -13.17 -1.41 22.82
N SER A 28 -12.34 -1.01 23.79
CA SER A 28 -11.19 -1.74 24.31
C SER A 28 -11.58 -3.11 24.89
N ASN A 29 -11.60 -4.14 24.03
CA ASN A 29 -11.39 -5.58 24.35
C ASN A 29 -11.32 -6.40 23.04
N SER A 30 -10.30 -6.14 22.22
CA SER A 30 -9.81 -7.10 21.21
C SER A 30 -8.43 -6.65 20.74
N MET A 31 -7.36 -7.28 21.24
CA MET A 31 -6.01 -7.13 20.70
C MET A 31 -5.93 -7.87 19.38
N LEU A 32 -6.06 -7.17 18.25
CA LEU A 32 -5.55 -7.56 16.94
C LEU A 32 -5.49 -6.27 16.09
N GLU A 33 -4.27 -5.83 15.74
CA GLU A 33 -4.03 -4.71 14.83
C GLU A 33 -4.35 -5.13 13.38
N PRO A 34 -5.05 -4.31 12.59
CA PRO A 34 -5.25 -4.60 11.16
C PRO A 34 -4.00 -4.22 10.35
N ILE A 35 -3.60 -5.16 9.49
CA ILE A 35 -2.57 -5.01 8.46
C ILE A 35 -3.10 -4.02 7.40
N GLU A 36 -2.35 -2.95 7.12
CA GLU A 36 -2.68 -2.00 6.04
C GLU A 36 -2.45 -2.67 4.68
N LEU A 37 -3.55 -3.06 4.00
CA LEU A 37 -3.55 -3.52 2.62
C LEU A 37 -3.15 -2.38 1.67
N LYS A 38 -2.01 -2.54 0.98
CA LYS A 38 -1.63 -1.72 -0.17
C LYS A 38 -2.65 -1.96 -1.30
N LYS A 39 -3.43 -0.94 -1.66
CA LYS A 39 -4.29 -1.00 -2.84
C LYS A 39 -3.43 -1.03 -4.10
N GLY A 40 -3.39 -2.17 -4.77
CA GLY A 40 -2.90 -2.32 -6.13
C GLY A 40 -3.84 -1.64 -7.13
N VAL A 41 -3.23 -1.02 -8.14
CA VAL A 41 -3.90 -0.42 -9.28
C VAL A 41 -4.23 -1.51 -10.29
N SER A 42 -5.47 -1.56 -10.79
CA SER A 42 -5.81 -2.30 -12.01
C SER A 42 -6.85 -1.56 -12.83
N LEU A 43 -6.54 -1.33 -14.10
CA LEU A 43 -7.42 -1.69 -15.23
C LEU A 43 -6.61 -1.67 -16.53
N ILE A 44 -6.57 -2.83 -17.17
CA ILE A 44 -5.99 -3.13 -18.48
C ILE A 44 -7.09 -2.93 -19.54
N GLN A 45 -6.73 -2.40 -20.71
CA GLN A 45 -7.28 -2.89 -21.98
C GLN A 45 -6.13 -3.04 -22.98
N GLY A 46 -5.92 -4.27 -23.44
CA GLY A 46 -5.00 -4.60 -24.53
C GLY A 46 -5.75 -4.75 -25.84
N THR A 47 -5.13 -4.29 -26.93
CA THR A 47 -5.41 -4.77 -28.29
C THR A 47 -4.09 -4.96 -29.03
N THR A 48 -4.07 -6.05 -29.80
CA THR A 48 -2.96 -6.70 -30.50
C THR A 48 -2.22 -5.85 -31.54
N TRP A 49 -0.90 -6.06 -31.64
CA TRP A 49 0.03 -5.49 -32.60
C TRP A 49 -0.03 -6.16 -33.98
N GLN A 50 0.11 -5.37 -35.05
CA GLN A 50 0.78 -5.80 -36.29
C GLN A 50 1.73 -4.70 -36.79
N SER A 51 2.84 -5.17 -37.36
CA SER A 51 4.12 -4.53 -37.72
C SER A 51 4.08 -3.42 -38.76
N SER A 52 4.96 -2.40 -38.61
CA SER A 52 5.98 -1.91 -39.59
C SER A 52 6.37 -0.45 -39.28
N LEU A 53 7.67 -0.17 -39.12
CA LEU A 53 8.28 1.18 -39.10
C LEU A 53 8.74 1.53 -40.54
N PRO A 54 8.80 2.82 -40.96
CA PRO A 54 9.84 3.77 -40.48
C PRO A 54 9.38 5.24 -40.22
N GLU A 55 10.33 6.00 -39.67
CA GLU A 55 10.37 7.37 -39.08
C GLU A 55 10.00 8.58 -40.01
N PRO A 56 10.20 9.87 -39.61
CA PRO A 56 9.50 10.64 -38.58
C PRO A 56 8.95 11.98 -39.15
N VAL A 57 7.75 12.43 -38.72
CA VAL A 57 7.29 13.81 -38.99
C VAL A 57 6.47 14.33 -37.81
N THR A 58 6.85 15.48 -37.24
CA THR A 58 6.07 16.24 -36.25
C THR A 58 4.84 16.88 -36.91
N PRO A 59 3.68 16.94 -36.22
CA PRO A 59 3.20 18.27 -35.82
C PRO A 59 2.38 18.33 -34.51
N THR A 60 2.05 19.57 -34.18
CA THR A 60 1.54 20.23 -32.98
C THR A 60 0.03 20.06 -32.63
N THR A 61 -0.24 20.07 -31.32
CA THR A 61 -1.40 20.64 -30.57
C THR A 61 -2.86 20.48 -31.04
N LYS A 62 -3.68 20.11 -30.04
CA LYS A 62 -5.15 20.24 -29.86
C LYS A 62 -6.00 19.04 -30.32
N ASP A 63 -7.02 18.80 -29.51
CA ASP A 63 -8.13 17.83 -29.63
C ASP A 63 -7.89 16.36 -29.24
N ILE A 64 -7.82 16.10 -27.93
CA ILE A 64 -8.29 14.82 -27.35
C ILE A 64 -8.95 15.13 -26.00
N TYR A 65 -10.29 15.20 -25.94
CA TYR A 65 -11.14 14.94 -24.76
C TYR A 65 -12.62 15.14 -25.13
N LYS A 66 -13.13 14.38 -26.10
CA LYS A 66 -14.58 14.18 -26.32
C LYS A 66 -14.78 12.89 -27.09
N ASP A 67 -14.90 11.77 -26.39
CA ASP A 67 -15.87 10.73 -26.73
C ASP A 67 -15.76 9.60 -25.72
N GLN A 68 -16.75 9.48 -24.83
CA GLN A 68 -17.27 8.24 -24.22
C GLN A 68 -18.45 8.64 -23.30
N ARG A 69 -19.52 9.17 -23.91
CA ARG A 69 -20.85 9.25 -23.29
C ARG A 69 -21.85 8.97 -24.39
N ASN A 70 -22.35 7.74 -24.44
CA ASN A 70 -23.69 7.33 -24.87
C ASN A 70 -23.64 5.88 -25.35
N HIS A 71 -24.02 4.94 -24.49
CA HIS A 71 -24.74 3.72 -24.87
C HIS A 71 -25.23 3.01 -23.61
N ALA A 72 -26.50 3.25 -23.24
CA ALA A 72 -27.42 2.31 -22.59
C ALA A 72 -28.67 3.07 -22.12
N VAL A 73 -29.65 3.21 -23.03
CA VAL A 73 -31.03 3.54 -22.69
C VAL A 73 -31.87 2.36 -23.15
N GLY A 74 -32.61 1.71 -22.25
CA GLY A 74 -33.57 0.69 -22.65
C GLY A 74 -34.11 -0.20 -21.54
N PHE A 75 -35.27 0.20 -21.02
CA PHE A 75 -36.33 -0.61 -20.39
C PHE A 75 -36.24 -0.98 -18.89
N ALA A 76 -37.11 -0.32 -18.12
CA ALA A 76 -37.70 -0.81 -16.88
C ALA A 76 -39.22 -0.89 -17.05
N LYS A 77 -39.88 -1.92 -16.50
CA LYS A 77 -41.17 -1.80 -15.78
C LYS A 77 -41.62 -3.10 -15.07
N SER A 78 -42.27 -2.87 -13.93
CA SER A 78 -42.96 -3.77 -12.97
C SER A 78 -42.04 -4.54 -12.01
N GLY A 79 -42.25 -4.60 -10.68
CA GLY A 79 -43.23 -3.99 -9.79
C GLY A 79 -43.06 -4.55 -8.35
N SER A 80 -43.19 -3.67 -7.35
CA SER A 80 -43.39 -3.93 -5.90
C SER A 80 -42.15 -4.30 -5.03
N PRO A 81 -42.17 -3.93 -3.71
CA PRO A 81 -41.03 -3.28 -3.07
C PRO A 81 -40.41 -4.06 -1.91
N THR A 82 -39.08 -4.08 -1.86
CA THR A 82 -38.30 -4.09 -0.61
C THR A 82 -37.14 -3.13 -0.79
N VAL A 83 -37.42 -1.85 -0.57
CA VAL A 83 -36.38 -0.83 -0.44
C VAL A 83 -35.72 -1.08 0.91
N THR A 84 -34.57 -1.76 0.93
CA THR A 84 -33.61 -1.52 2.00
C THR A 84 -33.19 -0.06 1.86
N GLU A 85 -33.74 0.81 2.70
CA GLU A 85 -33.37 2.23 2.72
C GLU A 85 -31.84 2.33 2.87
N LYS A 86 -31.19 2.90 1.85
CA LYS A 86 -29.78 3.31 1.93
C LYS A 86 -29.63 4.18 3.19
N TYR A 87 -28.71 3.84 4.09
CA TYR A 87 -28.37 4.70 5.22
C TYR A 87 -27.81 6.03 4.70
N ILE A 88 -28.64 7.08 4.71
CA ILE A 88 -28.22 8.43 4.37
C ILE A 88 -27.45 8.99 5.57
N ARG A 89 -26.15 9.24 5.39
CA ARG A 89 -25.34 9.97 6.38
C ARG A 89 -25.76 11.44 6.42
N SER A 90 -26.75 11.74 7.24
CA SER A 90 -27.05 13.13 7.62
C SER A 90 -26.13 13.57 8.75
N ASP A 91 -25.82 14.86 8.81
CA ASP A 91 -25.14 15.49 9.96
C ASP A 91 -25.78 15.11 11.29
N GLU A 92 -27.10 15.00 11.29
CA GLU A 92 -27.88 14.64 12.48
C GLU A 92 -27.59 13.20 12.95
N GLY A 93 -27.39 12.26 12.02
CA GLY A 93 -26.98 10.90 12.32
C GLY A 93 -25.61 10.87 13.01
N LEU A 94 -24.63 11.64 12.52
CA LEU A 94 -23.31 11.71 13.15
C LEU A 94 -23.33 12.44 14.50
N LEU A 95 -24.13 13.50 14.63
CA LEU A 95 -24.30 14.21 15.90
C LEU A 95 -24.87 13.30 16.98
N ARG A 96 -25.81 12.41 16.63
CA ARG A 96 -26.32 11.37 17.56
C ARG A 96 -25.23 10.38 17.96
N LEU A 97 -24.31 10.06 17.06
CA LEU A 97 -23.17 9.17 17.34
C LEU A 97 -22.05 9.84 18.13
N MET A 98 -22.13 11.15 18.41
CA MET A 98 -21.04 11.88 19.07
C MET A 98 -20.78 11.39 20.50
N LEU A 99 -21.79 10.87 21.20
CA LEU A 99 -21.62 10.22 22.50
C LEU A 99 -20.74 8.96 22.37
N VAL A 100 -20.94 8.18 21.31
CA VAL A 100 -20.14 6.98 21.02
C VAL A 100 -18.73 7.37 20.63
N VAL A 101 -18.57 8.42 19.80
CA VAL A 101 -17.25 8.96 19.43
C VAL A 101 -16.46 9.41 20.66
N LYS A 102 -17.12 10.11 21.61
CA LYS A 102 -16.49 10.53 22.88
C LYS A 102 -16.03 9.33 23.72
N ALA A 103 -16.85 8.29 23.80
CA ALA A 103 -16.55 7.10 24.60
C ALA A 103 -15.46 6.20 23.97
N SER A 104 -15.27 6.28 22.65
CA SER A 104 -14.38 5.40 21.88
C SER A 104 -12.91 5.84 21.95
N GLU A 105 -12.00 4.87 21.91
CA GLU A 105 -10.56 5.15 21.76
C GLU A 105 -10.18 5.50 20.32
N MET A 106 -10.91 4.93 19.36
CA MET A 106 -10.69 5.12 17.92
C MET A 106 -12.00 5.47 17.22
N ALA A 107 -11.98 6.52 16.41
CA ALA A 107 -13.06 6.88 15.51
C ALA A 107 -12.55 6.88 14.07
N LEU A 108 -13.06 5.93 13.27
CA LEU A 108 -12.81 5.84 11.83
C LEU A 108 -14.00 6.45 11.09
N LEU A 109 -13.86 7.69 10.67
CA LEU A 109 -14.89 8.49 10.00
C LEU A 109 -14.44 8.85 8.58
N ASP A 110 -13.64 8.02 7.94
CA ASP A 110 -13.18 8.26 6.58
C ASP A 110 -14.29 8.08 5.55
N ASN A 111 -14.25 8.88 4.48
CA ASN A 111 -15.23 8.89 3.38
C ASN A 111 -16.69 9.01 3.87
N CYS A 112 -16.91 9.71 4.99
CA CYS A 112 -18.20 9.82 5.66
C CYS A 112 -19.09 10.97 5.17
N GLY A 113 -18.61 11.80 4.24
CA GLY A 113 -19.33 13.00 3.80
C GLY A 113 -19.45 14.05 4.90
N LEU A 114 -18.46 14.14 5.80
CA LEU A 114 -18.49 15.06 6.93
C LEU A 114 -18.60 16.52 6.49
N THR A 115 -19.51 17.26 7.12
CA THR A 115 -19.69 18.70 6.92
C THR A 115 -18.91 19.52 7.95
N GLU A 116 -18.90 20.83 7.73
CA GLU A 116 -18.37 21.83 8.67
C GLU A 116 -18.98 21.72 10.08
N ARG A 117 -20.30 21.45 10.19
CA ARG A 117 -20.98 21.29 11.48
C ARG A 117 -20.46 20.07 12.24
N CYS A 118 -20.17 18.99 11.53
CA CYS A 118 -19.57 17.79 12.10
C CYS A 118 -18.18 18.08 12.67
N CYS A 119 -17.35 18.86 11.99
CA CYS A 119 -16.02 19.25 12.46
C CYS A 119 -16.06 19.98 13.81
N LYS A 120 -17.00 20.93 13.98
CA LYS A 120 -17.16 21.62 15.27
C LYS A 120 -17.55 20.67 16.39
N ALA A 121 -18.51 19.79 16.15
CA ALA A 121 -18.97 18.82 17.13
C ALA A 121 -17.86 17.81 17.51
N LEU A 122 -17.05 17.38 16.53
CA LEU A 122 -15.85 16.55 16.77
C LEU A 122 -14.83 17.29 17.63
N GLY A 123 -14.64 18.59 17.41
CA GLY A 123 -13.80 19.43 18.26
C GLY A 123 -14.29 19.41 19.71
N SER A 124 -15.60 19.58 19.91
CA SER A 124 -16.22 19.50 21.24
C SER A 124 -16.18 18.10 21.86
N ALA A 125 -16.08 17.05 21.05
CA ALA A 125 -15.82 15.70 21.54
C ALA A 125 -14.37 15.52 22.00
N LEU A 126 -13.41 16.12 21.29
CA LEU A 126 -12.00 16.09 21.65
C LEU A 126 -11.66 16.92 22.89
N SER A 127 -12.46 17.96 23.19
CA SER A 127 -12.26 18.82 24.37
C SER A 127 -12.85 18.29 25.66
N SER A 128 -13.72 17.28 25.59
CA SER A 128 -14.38 16.74 26.78
C SER A 128 -13.41 15.93 27.63
N ASP A 129 -13.39 16.16 28.95
CA ASP A 129 -12.57 15.38 29.89
C ASP A 129 -12.89 13.88 29.87
N SER A 130 -14.17 13.56 29.62
CA SER A 130 -14.68 12.21 29.44
C SER A 130 -14.26 11.53 28.13
N SER A 131 -13.61 12.26 27.23
CA SER A 131 -13.17 11.74 25.95
C SER A 131 -12.01 10.76 26.15
N ASN A 132 -12.18 9.56 25.57
CA ASN A 132 -11.14 8.53 25.48
C ASN A 132 -10.44 8.53 24.13
N LEU A 133 -10.79 9.46 23.23
CA LEU A 133 -10.38 9.42 21.84
C LEU A 133 -8.87 9.66 21.70
N GLN A 134 -8.17 8.63 21.19
CA GLN A 134 -6.74 8.65 20.93
C GLN A 134 -6.41 8.60 19.44
N LYS A 135 -7.32 8.08 18.61
CA LYS A 135 -7.11 7.93 17.16
C LYS A 135 -8.33 8.44 16.40
N LEU A 136 -8.13 9.43 15.54
CA LEU A 136 -9.18 10.01 14.72
C LEU A 136 -8.77 9.98 13.25
N ASN A 137 -9.58 9.30 12.43
CA ASN A 137 -9.43 9.29 10.98
C ASN A 137 -10.59 10.05 10.33
N LEU A 138 -10.26 11.15 9.65
CA LEU A 138 -11.20 11.99 8.90
C LEU A 138 -10.92 11.95 7.39
N SER A 139 -10.08 11.03 6.92
CA SER A 139 -9.62 11.02 5.54
C SER A 139 -10.75 10.91 4.52
N GLY A 140 -10.60 11.52 3.34
CA GLY A 140 -11.60 11.48 2.28
C GLY A 140 -12.89 12.26 2.56
N ASN A 141 -12.86 13.20 3.51
CA ASN A 141 -13.96 14.12 3.76
C ASN A 141 -13.62 15.54 3.28
N SER A 142 -14.63 16.37 3.01
CA SER A 142 -14.41 17.77 2.64
C SER A 142 -14.21 18.66 3.87
N VAL A 143 -13.28 18.31 4.76
CA VAL A 143 -12.97 19.09 5.97
C VAL A 143 -12.53 20.50 5.57
N GLY A 144 -11.55 20.61 4.68
CA GLY A 144 -10.99 21.88 4.21
C GLY A 144 -10.45 22.77 5.33
N ASP A 145 -10.11 24.00 4.96
CA ASP A 145 -9.55 24.97 5.91
C ASP A 145 -10.60 25.43 6.94
N THR A 146 -11.86 25.56 6.52
CA THR A 146 -12.98 25.92 7.42
C THR A 146 -13.27 24.82 8.42
N GLY A 147 -13.32 23.54 8.00
CA GLY A 147 -13.53 22.43 8.93
C GLY A 147 -12.40 22.31 9.94
N LEU A 148 -11.14 22.54 9.54
CA LEU A 148 -10.02 22.63 10.49
C LEU A 148 -10.21 23.75 11.52
N ARG A 149 -10.64 24.94 11.08
CA ARG A 149 -10.95 26.06 11.97
C ARG A 149 -12.08 25.70 12.94
N LEU A 150 -13.15 25.09 12.46
CA LEU A 150 -14.28 24.69 13.29
C LEU A 150 -13.94 23.56 14.26
N LEU A 151 -13.11 22.60 13.85
CA LEU A 151 -12.55 21.57 14.72
C LEU A 151 -11.74 22.20 15.85
N THR A 152 -10.92 23.20 15.50
CA THR A 152 -10.10 23.97 16.44
C THR A 152 -10.96 24.80 17.39
N GLU A 153 -12.02 25.44 16.90
CA GLU A 153 -13.00 26.17 17.72
C GLU A 153 -13.73 25.24 18.69
N GLY A 154 -14.19 24.09 18.22
CA GLY A 154 -14.87 23.09 19.05
C GLY A 154 -13.97 22.53 20.14
N LEU A 155 -12.67 22.35 19.85
CA LEU A 155 -11.66 21.95 20.82
C LEU A 155 -11.44 23.03 21.89
N GLY A 156 -11.68 24.30 21.57
CA GLY A 156 -11.48 25.42 22.48
C GLY A 156 -10.03 25.47 22.98
N ASN A 157 -9.83 25.70 24.27
CA ASN A 157 -8.49 25.70 24.90
C ASN A 157 -8.12 24.36 25.54
N ALA A 158 -8.94 23.32 25.35
CA ALA A 158 -8.69 22.01 25.93
C ALA A 158 -7.47 21.34 25.27
N LYS A 159 -6.73 20.57 26.06
CA LYS A 159 -5.64 19.73 25.57
C LYS A 159 -6.17 18.32 25.31
N SER A 160 -6.18 17.93 24.05
CA SER A 160 -6.70 16.60 23.68
C SER A 160 -5.72 15.49 24.04
N LYS A 161 -6.26 14.30 24.33
CA LYS A 161 -5.51 13.05 24.51
C LYS A 161 -5.14 12.38 23.17
N LEU A 162 -5.49 13.02 22.04
CA LEU A 162 -5.31 12.48 20.70
C LEU A 162 -3.82 12.19 20.39
N LYS A 163 -3.55 10.96 19.94
CA LYS A 163 -2.22 10.47 19.57
C LYS A 163 -2.05 10.30 18.06
N LYS A 164 -3.13 10.04 17.32
CA LYS A 164 -3.12 9.89 15.86
C LYS A 164 -4.24 10.71 15.22
N LEU A 165 -3.90 11.53 14.25
CA LEU A 165 -4.83 12.30 13.45
C LEU A 165 -4.56 12.06 11.97
N ARG A 166 -5.56 11.55 11.24
CA ARG A 166 -5.51 11.40 9.79
C ARG A 166 -6.48 12.35 9.12
N LEU A 167 -5.95 13.14 8.21
CA LEU A 167 -6.63 14.17 7.43
C LEU A 167 -6.24 14.02 5.95
N SER A 168 -6.05 12.78 5.48
CA SER A 168 -5.66 12.55 4.09
C SER A 168 -6.82 12.86 3.15
N TYR A 169 -6.53 13.41 1.96
CA TYR A 169 -7.55 13.76 0.97
C TYR A 169 -8.70 14.61 1.57
N CYS A 170 -8.33 15.64 2.35
CA CYS A 170 -9.26 16.49 3.09
C CYS A 170 -9.45 17.90 2.54
N ARG A 171 -8.85 18.20 1.37
CA ARG A 171 -8.85 19.53 0.72
C ARG A 171 -8.24 20.64 1.58
N ILE A 172 -7.25 20.31 2.41
CA ILE A 172 -6.48 21.28 3.20
C ILE A 172 -5.53 22.03 2.27
N THR A 173 -5.46 23.35 2.43
CA THR A 173 -4.61 24.25 1.64
C THR A 173 -3.50 24.86 2.53
N PRO A 174 -2.59 25.71 2.00
CA PRO A 174 -1.65 26.46 2.85
C PRO A 174 -2.32 27.24 3.99
N GLN A 175 -3.54 27.75 3.78
CA GLN A 175 -4.28 28.48 4.81
C GLN A 175 -4.76 27.55 5.94
N GLY A 176 -5.18 26.33 5.59
CA GLY A 176 -5.48 25.29 6.55
C GLY A 176 -4.25 24.86 7.33
N CYS A 177 -3.07 24.76 6.68
CA CYS A 177 -1.80 24.52 7.38
C CYS A 177 -1.50 25.58 8.43
N PHE A 178 -1.81 26.86 8.18
CA PHE A 178 -1.66 27.91 9.19
C PHE A 178 -2.52 27.62 10.42
N THR A 179 -3.81 27.32 10.22
CA THR A 179 -4.73 26.98 11.31
C THR A 179 -4.27 25.72 12.06
N LEU A 180 -3.84 24.70 11.31
CA LEU A 180 -3.33 23.45 11.85
C LEU A 180 -2.10 23.68 12.74
N ALA A 181 -1.06 24.34 12.22
CA ALA A 181 0.21 24.52 12.90
C ALA A 181 0.14 25.51 14.07
N SER A 182 -0.59 26.61 13.92
CA SER A 182 -0.64 27.69 14.91
C SER A 182 -1.72 27.52 15.97
N GLN A 183 -2.80 26.78 15.68
CA GLN A 183 -3.96 26.70 16.58
C GLN A 183 -4.28 25.26 16.99
N LEU A 184 -4.33 24.31 16.05
CA LEU A 184 -4.75 22.94 16.37
C LEU A 184 -3.64 22.13 17.05
N LEU A 185 -2.46 22.02 16.42
CA LEU A 185 -1.36 21.17 16.92
C LEU A 185 -0.89 21.54 18.34
N PRO A 186 -0.80 22.82 18.75
CA PRO A 186 -0.50 23.18 20.15
C PRO A 186 -1.50 22.65 21.18
N ARG A 187 -2.74 22.34 20.75
CA ARG A 187 -3.80 21.75 21.58
C ARG A 187 -3.82 20.22 21.52
N LEU A 188 -2.91 19.62 20.75
CA LEU A 188 -2.72 18.16 20.62
C LEU A 188 -1.31 17.75 21.13
N PRO A 189 -0.99 17.96 22.42
CA PRO A 189 0.38 17.76 22.95
C PRO A 189 0.84 16.30 22.97
N HIS A 190 -0.08 15.36 22.79
CA HIS A 190 0.19 13.92 22.75
C HIS A 190 0.22 13.36 21.32
N LEU A 191 0.07 14.20 20.30
CA LEU A 191 0.03 13.76 18.92
C LEU A 191 1.39 13.21 18.49
N LYS A 192 1.38 11.94 18.06
CA LYS A 192 2.55 11.21 17.57
C LYS A 192 2.48 10.95 16.07
N VAL A 193 1.27 10.84 15.51
CA VAL A 193 1.07 10.56 14.08
C VAL A 193 0.18 11.62 13.48
N LEU A 194 0.68 12.29 12.44
CA LEU A 194 -0.07 13.22 11.63
C LEU A 194 0.02 12.79 10.16
N ASP A 195 -1.14 12.54 9.56
CA ASP A 195 -1.25 12.21 8.14
C ASP A 195 -2.03 13.30 7.42
N LEU A 196 -1.35 14.01 6.51
CA LEU A 196 -1.90 15.06 5.67
C LEU A 196 -1.83 14.69 4.19
N SER A 197 -1.62 13.41 3.86
CA SER A 197 -1.38 12.96 2.49
C SER A 197 -2.52 13.37 1.54
N GLU A 198 -2.24 13.59 0.27
CA GLU A 198 -3.23 13.90 -0.78
C GLU A 198 -3.97 15.23 -0.51
N ASN A 199 -3.27 16.21 0.07
CA ASN A 199 -3.76 17.59 0.23
C ASN A 199 -2.84 18.58 -0.49
N SER A 200 -3.38 19.64 -1.10
CA SER A 200 -2.56 20.61 -1.84
C SER A 200 -1.89 21.64 -0.92
N LEU A 201 -0.96 21.17 -0.08
CA LEU A 201 -0.27 22.03 0.90
C LEU A 201 0.71 22.98 0.24
N ARG A 202 1.36 22.55 -0.85
CA ARG A 202 2.37 23.31 -1.61
C ARG A 202 3.53 23.76 -0.71
N GLN A 203 4.51 24.45 -1.29
CA GLN A 203 5.67 24.94 -0.55
C GLN A 203 5.30 25.77 0.71
N THR A 204 4.32 26.68 0.60
CA THR A 204 3.92 27.55 1.72
C THR A 204 3.35 26.75 2.89
N GLY A 205 2.47 25.77 2.64
CA GLY A 205 1.92 24.93 3.71
C GLY A 205 3.00 24.08 4.37
N ILE A 206 3.94 23.54 3.59
CA ILE A 206 5.08 22.76 4.13
C ILE A 206 6.00 23.63 5.00
N GLN A 207 6.29 24.86 4.59
CA GLN A 207 7.08 25.80 5.40
C GLN A 207 6.38 26.12 6.73
N ILE A 208 5.06 26.29 6.72
CA ILE A 208 4.27 26.47 7.95
C ILE A 208 4.36 25.23 8.85
N LEU A 209 4.26 24.01 8.29
CA LEU A 209 4.43 22.80 9.10
C LEU A 209 5.85 22.67 9.67
N ALA A 210 6.85 23.08 8.89
CA ALA A 210 8.24 23.11 9.35
C ALA A 210 8.44 24.07 10.54
N THR A 211 7.68 25.17 10.66
CA THR A 211 7.76 26.03 11.85
C THR A 211 7.26 25.31 13.10
N HIS A 212 6.23 24.47 12.98
CA HIS A 212 5.75 23.65 14.08
C HIS A 212 6.76 22.55 14.45
N LEU A 213 7.36 21.87 13.47
CA LEU A 213 8.38 20.84 13.72
C LEU A 213 9.61 21.39 14.46
N LYS A 214 9.98 22.64 14.22
CA LYS A 214 11.06 23.35 14.94
C LYS A 214 10.77 23.52 16.43
N ASN A 215 9.51 23.48 16.86
CA ASN A 215 9.14 23.67 18.25
C ASN A 215 9.65 22.48 19.09
N PRO A 216 10.45 22.68 20.15
CA PRO A 216 10.92 21.62 21.04
C PRO A 216 9.80 20.82 21.73
N GLU A 217 8.59 21.38 21.83
CA GLU A 217 7.42 20.67 22.36
C GLU A 217 6.77 19.72 21.34
N CYS A 218 7.15 19.81 20.06
CA CYS A 218 6.66 18.90 19.03
C CYS A 218 7.22 17.49 19.27
N LYS A 219 6.31 16.53 19.47
CA LYS A 219 6.61 15.11 19.75
C LYS A 219 6.13 14.18 18.64
N LEU A 220 5.95 14.71 17.42
CA LEU A 220 5.55 13.90 16.27
C LEU A 220 6.62 12.84 16.00
N GLU A 221 6.17 11.58 15.92
CA GLU A 221 6.98 10.42 15.56
C GLU A 221 6.80 10.04 14.09
N ILE A 222 5.62 10.30 13.51
CA ILE A 222 5.29 9.98 12.12
C ILE A 222 4.62 11.20 11.48
N LEU A 223 5.17 11.64 10.35
CA LEU A 223 4.60 12.67 9.51
C LEU A 223 4.43 12.16 8.09
N ARG A 224 3.18 12.14 7.61
CA ARG A 224 2.87 11.74 6.24
C ARG A 224 2.39 12.91 5.39
N LEU A 225 3.10 13.11 4.29
CA LEU A 225 2.92 14.20 3.33
C LEU A 225 2.92 13.66 1.90
N LYS A 226 2.49 12.40 1.70
CA LYS A 226 2.38 11.81 0.37
C LYS A 226 1.49 12.69 -0.52
N ASP A 227 1.91 12.98 -1.74
CA ASP A 227 1.15 13.83 -2.70
C ASP A 227 0.65 15.15 -2.07
N CYS A 228 1.57 15.89 -1.44
CA CYS A 228 1.29 17.18 -0.82
C CYS A 228 1.80 18.39 -1.64
N ARG A 229 2.38 18.12 -2.83
CA ARG A 229 3.13 19.08 -3.65
C ARG A 229 4.33 19.67 -2.89
N VAL A 230 5.05 18.83 -2.15
CA VAL A 230 6.34 19.18 -1.53
C VAL A 230 7.36 19.44 -2.65
N THR A 231 8.05 20.58 -2.57
CA THR A 231 9.11 21.01 -3.49
C THR A 231 10.48 20.84 -2.84
N PRO A 232 11.60 21.03 -3.56
CA PRO A 232 12.93 20.93 -2.95
C PRO A 232 13.16 21.89 -1.78
N GLU A 233 12.64 23.11 -1.89
CA GLU A 233 12.65 24.08 -0.79
C GLU A 233 11.74 23.67 0.38
N GLY A 234 10.63 22.97 0.10
CA GLY A 234 9.78 22.38 1.14
C GLY A 234 10.51 21.29 1.92
N SER A 235 11.18 20.37 1.22
CA SER A 235 12.00 19.32 1.83
C SER A 235 13.16 19.89 2.64
N LYS A 236 13.86 20.91 2.12
CA LYS A 236 14.88 21.66 2.86
C LYS A 236 14.32 22.31 4.13
N ALA A 237 13.12 22.90 4.07
CA ALA A 237 12.49 23.50 5.24
C ALA A 237 12.17 22.44 6.32
N LEU A 238 11.64 21.29 5.92
CA LEU A 238 11.42 20.14 6.82
C LEU A 238 12.74 19.65 7.43
N ALA A 239 13.76 19.43 6.60
CA ALA A 239 15.08 18.99 7.07
C ALA A 239 15.69 19.98 8.07
N SER A 240 15.65 21.28 7.76
CA SER A 240 16.12 22.33 8.66
C SER A 240 15.38 22.34 9.99
N ALA A 241 14.08 22.03 9.98
CA ALA A 241 13.29 21.90 11.21
C ALA A 241 13.71 20.70 12.05
N LEU A 242 13.96 19.56 11.40
CA LEU A 242 14.38 18.34 12.06
C LEU A 242 15.81 18.41 12.62
N ILE A 243 16.71 19.16 11.99
CA ILE A 243 18.06 19.41 12.56
C ILE A 243 17.96 20.20 13.88
N LEU A 244 17.00 21.12 13.97
CA LEU A 244 16.77 21.94 15.17
C LEU A 244 16.00 21.18 16.26
N ASN A 245 15.12 20.25 15.89
CA ASN A 245 14.39 19.38 16.81
C ASN A 245 14.47 17.90 16.37
N PRO A 246 15.63 17.23 16.56
CA PRO A 246 15.90 15.92 15.96
C PRO A 246 15.29 14.73 16.70
N SER A 247 14.71 14.96 17.89
CA SER A 247 14.60 13.91 18.91
C SER A 247 13.44 12.94 18.74
N TYR A 248 12.41 13.25 17.94
CA TYR A 248 11.14 12.51 17.95
C TYR A 248 10.75 11.87 16.62
N LEU A 249 10.99 12.53 15.48
CA LEU A 249 10.48 12.04 14.21
C LEU A 249 11.24 10.77 13.77
N LYS A 250 10.48 9.69 13.56
CA LYS A 250 10.95 8.36 13.15
C LYS A 250 10.63 8.03 11.70
N GLU A 251 9.49 8.51 11.20
CA GLU A 251 9.01 8.26 9.85
C GLU A 251 8.62 9.56 9.17
N LEU A 252 9.16 9.76 7.97
CA LEU A 252 8.78 10.83 7.07
C LEU A 252 8.37 10.25 5.71
N ASP A 253 7.11 10.42 5.36
CA ASP A 253 6.57 10.02 4.07
C ASP A 253 6.45 11.23 3.13
N LEU A 254 7.24 11.21 2.06
CA LEU A 254 7.24 12.19 0.97
C LEU A 254 6.92 11.54 -0.39
N HIS A 255 6.32 10.35 -0.41
CA HIS A 255 5.90 9.70 -1.66
C HIS A 255 5.12 10.64 -2.59
N TRP A 256 5.23 10.46 -3.91
CA TRP A 256 4.47 11.23 -4.90
C TRP A 256 4.65 12.76 -4.75
N ASN A 257 5.86 13.22 -4.43
CA ASN A 257 6.21 14.64 -4.40
C ASN A 257 7.44 14.91 -5.27
N ASN A 258 7.93 16.15 -5.28
CA ASN A 258 9.23 16.47 -5.87
C ASN A 258 10.18 17.03 -4.78
N PRO A 259 10.75 16.16 -3.93
CA PRO A 259 11.70 16.59 -2.92
C PRO A 259 13.01 17.11 -3.53
N GLY A 260 13.36 16.74 -4.76
CA GLY A 260 14.62 17.12 -5.43
C GLY A 260 15.89 16.54 -4.78
N ASP A 261 16.88 16.19 -5.60
CA ASP A 261 18.17 15.68 -5.10
C ASP A 261 18.86 16.71 -4.19
N ASP A 262 18.83 17.98 -4.61
CA ASP A 262 19.46 19.13 -3.97
C ASP A 262 18.53 20.35 -4.10
N PRO A 263 18.24 21.11 -3.01
CA PRO A 263 18.75 20.90 -1.65
C PRO A 263 17.96 19.87 -0.83
N GLY A 264 16.90 19.27 -1.37
CA GLY A 264 15.94 18.51 -0.55
C GLY A 264 16.52 17.24 0.08
N VAL A 265 16.86 16.25 -0.74
CA VAL A 265 17.43 14.97 -0.23
C VAL A 265 18.77 15.19 0.45
N GLU A 266 19.62 16.09 -0.08
CA GLU A 266 20.88 16.46 0.57
C GLU A 266 20.70 16.92 2.03
N GLN A 267 19.71 17.79 2.29
CA GLN A 267 19.46 18.27 3.65
C GLN A 267 18.77 17.20 4.52
N LEU A 268 17.91 16.36 3.95
CA LEU A 268 17.38 15.20 4.66
C LEU A 268 18.50 14.20 5.04
N ALA A 269 19.54 14.07 4.22
CA ALA A 269 20.71 13.27 4.55
C ALA A 269 21.50 13.86 5.72
N ALA A 270 21.58 15.18 5.86
CA ALA A 270 22.16 15.81 7.05
C ALA A 270 21.36 15.46 8.33
N VAL A 271 20.02 15.44 8.25
CA VAL A 271 19.16 14.97 9.37
C VAL A 271 19.48 13.53 9.73
N MET A 272 19.59 12.63 8.74
CA MET A 272 19.82 11.21 9.00
C MET A 272 21.23 10.91 9.56
N LYS A 273 22.22 11.75 9.25
CA LYS A 273 23.59 11.62 9.77
C LYS A 273 23.76 12.19 11.18
N ASP A 274 22.85 13.08 11.62
CA ASP A 274 22.89 13.65 12.97
C ASP A 274 22.67 12.55 14.04
N PRO A 275 23.61 12.34 14.98
CA PRO A 275 23.48 11.32 16.03
C PRO A 275 22.28 11.49 16.95
N ARG A 276 21.71 12.71 17.02
CA ARG A 276 20.53 13.03 17.83
C ARG A 276 19.23 12.64 17.11
N SER A 277 19.28 12.47 15.79
CA SER A 277 18.15 12.14 14.97
C SER A 277 17.58 10.76 15.31
N LYS A 278 16.25 10.65 15.21
CA LYS A 278 15.53 9.39 15.31
C LYS A 278 14.89 8.97 13.99
N LEU A 279 15.23 9.62 12.87
CA LEU A 279 14.62 9.35 11.57
C LEU A 279 15.11 8.00 11.00
N GLU A 280 14.33 6.95 11.24
CA GLU A 280 14.64 5.58 10.83
C GLU A 280 13.99 5.21 9.49
N VAL A 281 12.96 5.92 9.07
CA VAL A 281 12.13 5.58 7.91
C VAL A 281 11.94 6.81 7.03
N LEU A 282 12.34 6.70 5.77
CA LEU A 282 12.18 7.76 4.76
C LEU A 282 11.57 7.20 3.49
N TRP A 283 10.44 7.75 3.07
CA TRP A 283 9.77 7.31 1.85
C TRP A 283 9.75 8.40 0.77
N LEU A 284 10.24 8.07 -0.42
CA LEU A 284 10.57 8.99 -1.51
C LEU A 284 10.18 8.43 -2.89
N SER A 285 9.31 7.42 -2.94
CA SER A 285 8.85 6.84 -4.21
C SER A 285 8.11 7.87 -5.07
N TYR A 286 8.24 7.76 -6.39
CA TYR A 286 7.73 8.72 -7.39
C TYR A 286 8.12 10.17 -7.05
N GLY A 287 9.42 10.38 -6.81
CA GLY A 287 10.03 11.62 -6.31
C GLY A 287 10.65 12.52 -7.38
N LEU A 288 10.70 12.08 -8.65
CA LEU A 288 11.53 12.67 -9.71
C LEU A 288 13.01 12.77 -9.34
N LEU A 289 13.49 11.83 -8.54
CA LEU A 289 14.88 11.78 -8.06
C LEU A 289 15.81 11.15 -9.10
N THR A 290 17.07 11.57 -9.08
CA THR A 290 18.11 11.09 -9.99
C THR A 290 19.15 10.25 -9.25
N GLU A 291 20.18 9.79 -9.94
CA GLU A 291 21.31 9.08 -9.34
C GLU A 291 22.07 9.91 -8.28
N LYS A 292 21.93 11.24 -8.29
CA LYS A 292 22.48 12.11 -7.24
C LYS A 292 21.86 11.81 -5.87
N CYS A 293 20.55 11.54 -5.80
CA CYS A 293 19.91 11.05 -4.57
C CYS A 293 20.57 9.75 -4.08
N CYS A 294 20.84 8.82 -4.99
CA CYS A 294 21.47 7.54 -4.66
C CYS A 294 22.87 7.72 -4.06
N GLU A 295 23.68 8.63 -4.62
CA GLU A 295 24.99 9.00 -4.06
C GLU A 295 24.86 9.58 -2.64
N VAL A 296 23.95 10.53 -2.46
CA VAL A 296 23.69 11.17 -1.17
C VAL A 296 23.26 10.13 -0.13
N LEU A 297 22.32 9.25 -0.46
CA LEU A 297 21.88 8.19 0.45
C LEU A 297 22.97 7.15 0.70
N ALA A 298 23.79 6.81 -0.29
CA ALA A 298 24.95 5.94 -0.07
C ALA A 298 25.91 6.51 0.99
N SER A 299 26.08 7.83 1.03
CA SER A 299 26.87 8.50 2.08
C SER A 299 26.22 8.42 3.47
N VAL A 300 24.89 8.35 3.57
CA VAL A 300 24.15 8.13 4.82
C VAL A 300 24.37 6.69 5.30
N LEU A 301 24.26 5.71 4.41
CA LEU A 301 24.46 4.29 4.73
C LEU A 301 25.89 3.97 5.19
N LYS A 302 26.88 4.77 4.75
CA LYS A 302 28.27 4.67 5.22
C LYS A 302 28.49 5.26 6.61
N CYS A 303 27.59 6.11 7.10
CA CYS A 303 27.78 6.87 8.32
C CYS A 303 27.37 6.06 9.57
N SER A 304 28.29 5.88 10.52
CA SER A 304 28.06 5.08 11.73
C SER A 304 26.97 5.62 12.67
N SER A 305 26.80 6.95 12.69
CA SER A 305 25.75 7.63 13.46
C SER A 305 24.37 7.53 12.81
N ALA A 306 24.27 7.15 11.55
CA ALA A 306 22.99 7.10 10.86
C ALA A 306 22.05 6.07 11.49
N CYS A 307 20.75 6.41 11.54
CA CYS A 307 19.70 5.56 12.08
C CYS A 307 18.71 5.03 11.03
N LEU A 308 18.95 5.30 9.74
CA LEU A 308 18.08 4.88 8.64
C LEU A 308 18.00 3.34 8.55
N LYS A 309 16.78 2.81 8.70
CA LYS A 309 16.43 1.39 8.62
C LYS A 309 15.56 1.06 7.41
N ALA A 310 14.78 2.02 6.89
CA ALA A 310 13.92 1.77 5.75
C ALA A 310 13.92 2.93 4.76
N VAL A 311 14.09 2.59 3.48
CA VAL A 311 13.94 3.54 2.39
C VAL A 311 13.11 2.95 1.25
N ASP A 312 12.16 3.74 0.76
CA ASP A 312 11.41 3.43 -0.46
C ASP A 312 11.72 4.49 -1.51
N LEU A 313 12.39 4.08 -2.58
CA LEU A 313 12.79 4.94 -3.69
C LEU A 313 12.13 4.51 -5.01
N SER A 314 11.09 3.67 -4.95
CA SER A 314 10.42 3.11 -6.12
C SER A 314 9.90 4.20 -7.08
N GLY A 315 9.79 3.93 -8.37
CA GLY A 315 9.25 4.88 -9.34
C GLY A 315 10.14 6.11 -9.61
N ASN A 316 11.43 6.03 -9.27
CA ASN A 316 12.46 6.99 -9.67
C ASN A 316 13.42 6.32 -10.66
N SER A 317 13.70 6.98 -11.79
CA SER A 317 14.48 6.39 -12.90
C SER A 317 16.00 6.45 -12.66
N PHE A 318 16.48 5.70 -11.67
CA PHE A 318 17.91 5.64 -11.32
C PHE A 318 18.76 4.83 -12.28
N GLN A 319 18.15 3.86 -12.97
CA GLN A 319 18.84 2.84 -13.76
C GLN A 319 19.91 2.10 -12.93
N ASP A 320 20.82 1.38 -13.60
CA ASP A 320 21.88 0.66 -12.91
C ASP A 320 22.87 1.59 -12.18
N ILE A 321 23.10 2.80 -12.70
CA ILE A 321 24.10 3.72 -12.14
C ILE A 321 23.74 4.18 -10.73
N GLY A 322 22.47 4.54 -10.47
CA GLY A 322 22.06 4.91 -9.12
C GLY A 322 22.10 3.72 -8.16
N VAL A 323 21.77 2.52 -8.63
CA VAL A 323 21.85 1.30 -7.82
C VAL A 323 23.29 0.92 -7.49
N GLU A 324 24.23 1.10 -8.42
CA GLU A 324 25.67 0.92 -8.18
C GLU A 324 26.17 1.87 -7.08
N LEU A 325 25.73 3.14 -7.10
CA LEU A 325 26.04 4.13 -6.05
C LEU A 325 25.46 3.71 -4.69
N LEU A 326 24.18 3.34 -4.62
CA LEU A 326 23.55 2.83 -3.39
C LEU A 326 24.25 1.57 -2.87
N SER A 327 24.62 0.67 -3.77
CA SER A 327 25.34 -0.58 -3.46
C SER A 327 26.67 -0.31 -2.77
N ALA A 328 27.37 0.76 -3.14
CA ALA A 328 28.59 1.19 -2.42
C ALA A 328 28.31 1.61 -0.97
N GLY A 329 27.11 2.11 -0.68
CA GLY A 329 26.64 2.39 0.69
C GLY A 329 26.29 1.12 1.47
N LEU A 330 25.56 0.20 0.85
CA LEU A 330 25.13 -1.07 1.45
C LEU A 330 26.29 -1.97 1.88
N ARG A 331 27.42 -1.92 1.14
CA ARG A 331 28.67 -2.64 1.48
C ARG A 331 29.27 -2.21 2.82
N SER A 332 28.92 -1.03 3.34
CA SER A 332 29.48 -0.52 4.59
C SER A 332 29.02 -1.39 5.78
N PRO A 333 29.93 -1.79 6.68
CA PRO A 333 29.56 -2.48 7.93
C PRO A 333 28.75 -1.58 8.89
N HIS A 334 28.69 -0.28 8.62
CA HIS A 334 27.88 0.68 9.36
C HIS A 334 26.44 0.81 8.84
N CYS A 335 26.13 0.22 7.68
CA CYS A 335 24.79 0.21 7.13
C CYS A 335 23.86 -0.54 8.09
N LYS A 336 22.71 0.07 8.44
CA LYS A 336 21.66 -0.52 9.31
C LYS A 336 20.35 -0.72 8.55
N LEU A 337 20.38 -0.63 7.23
CA LEU A 337 19.20 -0.68 6.39
C LEU A 337 18.61 -2.09 6.40
N GLU A 338 17.34 -2.17 6.76
CA GLU A 338 16.54 -3.39 6.84
C GLU A 338 15.54 -3.50 5.68
N ILE A 339 15.04 -2.37 5.15
CA ILE A 339 14.06 -2.34 4.05
C ILE A 339 14.61 -1.45 2.93
N LEU A 340 14.74 -2.03 1.74
CA LEU A 340 15.07 -1.31 0.52
C LEU A 340 14.05 -1.64 -0.56
N ARG A 341 13.34 -0.61 -1.03
CA ARG A 341 12.42 -0.73 -2.16
C ARG A 341 12.86 0.14 -3.32
N LEU A 342 12.97 -0.48 -4.47
CA LEU A 342 13.47 0.08 -5.71
C LEU A 342 12.59 -0.40 -6.89
N ALA A 343 11.29 -0.58 -6.65
CA ALA A 343 10.39 -1.04 -7.70
C ALA A 343 10.28 0.03 -8.81
N PHE A 344 10.18 -0.36 -10.08
CA PHE A 344 10.06 0.57 -11.20
C PHE A 344 11.16 1.66 -11.23
N CYS A 345 12.42 1.24 -11.14
CA CYS A 345 13.60 2.12 -11.14
C CYS A 345 14.50 1.99 -12.38
N GLY A 346 14.13 1.13 -13.34
CA GLY A 346 14.91 0.86 -14.55
C GLY A 346 16.14 -0.01 -14.30
N ILE A 347 16.10 -0.88 -13.28
CA ILE A 347 17.22 -1.71 -12.83
C ILE A 347 17.30 -2.95 -13.71
N THR A 348 18.46 -3.22 -14.32
CA THR A 348 18.68 -4.41 -15.13
C THR A 348 19.35 -5.53 -14.32
N GLU A 349 19.68 -6.64 -14.97
CA GLU A 349 20.54 -7.69 -14.41
C GLU A 349 21.86 -7.15 -13.82
N LYS A 350 22.41 -6.06 -14.38
CA LYS A 350 23.67 -5.46 -13.91
C LYS A 350 23.48 -4.78 -12.56
N GLY A 351 22.45 -3.96 -12.39
CA GLY A 351 22.13 -3.32 -11.12
C GLY A 351 21.75 -4.34 -10.05
N ALA A 352 21.01 -5.40 -10.41
CA ALA A 352 20.70 -6.50 -9.51
C ALA A 352 21.97 -7.25 -9.06
N ALA A 353 22.93 -7.48 -9.96
CA ALA A 353 24.23 -8.06 -9.62
C ALA A 353 25.06 -7.15 -8.69
N ALA A 354 25.00 -5.83 -8.88
CA ALA A 354 25.65 -4.86 -7.99
C ALA A 354 25.09 -4.92 -6.56
N LEU A 355 23.76 -4.99 -6.43
CA LEU A 355 23.06 -5.20 -5.16
C LEU A 355 23.46 -6.53 -4.52
N ALA A 356 23.41 -7.63 -5.29
CA ALA A 356 23.80 -8.95 -4.81
C ALA A 356 25.23 -8.94 -4.25
N SER A 357 26.17 -8.35 -4.99
CA SER A 357 27.56 -8.22 -4.55
C SER A 357 27.70 -7.37 -3.28
N ALA A 358 26.88 -6.33 -3.10
CA ALA A 358 26.87 -5.54 -1.88
C ALA A 358 26.32 -6.32 -0.68
N LEU A 359 25.25 -7.09 -0.88
CA LEU A 359 24.64 -7.93 0.15
C LEU A 359 25.53 -9.11 0.53
N THR A 360 26.29 -9.70 -0.39
CA THR A 360 27.32 -10.70 -0.04
C THR A 360 28.40 -10.10 0.87
N ALA A 361 28.78 -8.83 0.63
CA ALA A 361 29.79 -8.15 1.46
C ALA A 361 29.26 -7.76 2.85
N ASN A 362 27.96 -7.47 2.96
CA ASN A 362 27.31 -7.11 4.22
C ASN A 362 25.93 -7.81 4.37
N PRO A 363 25.90 -9.12 4.68
CA PRO A 363 24.68 -9.93 4.60
C PRO A 363 23.70 -9.73 5.76
N ILE A 364 24.07 -8.93 6.77
CA ILE A 364 23.46 -9.01 8.09
C ILE A 364 22.28 -8.05 8.34
N THR A 365 22.00 -7.09 7.46
CA THR A 365 21.01 -6.05 7.80
C THR A 365 19.71 -6.13 7.00
N LEU A 366 19.78 -6.43 5.71
CA LEU A 366 18.60 -6.31 4.85
C LEU A 366 17.62 -7.47 5.06
N LYS A 367 16.37 -7.13 5.39
CA LYS A 367 15.26 -8.04 5.64
C LYS A 367 14.23 -8.03 4.51
N GLU A 368 14.08 -6.91 3.82
CA GLU A 368 13.16 -6.75 2.70
C GLU A 368 13.86 -6.10 1.51
N LEU A 369 13.72 -6.72 0.34
CA LEU A 369 14.16 -6.20 -0.94
C LEU A 369 13.00 -6.27 -1.94
N ASP A 370 12.63 -5.11 -2.49
CA ASP A 370 11.63 -4.99 -3.55
C ASP A 370 12.29 -4.43 -4.82
N LEU A 371 12.31 -5.27 -5.86
CA LEU A 371 12.82 -4.97 -7.20
C LEU A 371 11.72 -5.19 -8.26
N SER A 372 10.45 -5.19 -7.86
CA SER A 372 9.32 -5.37 -8.78
C SER A 372 9.34 -4.33 -9.92
N GLU A 373 8.80 -4.66 -11.07
CA GLU A 373 8.71 -3.77 -12.25
C GLU A 373 10.07 -3.26 -12.75
N ASN A 374 11.11 -4.11 -12.63
CA ASN A 374 12.44 -3.86 -13.18
C ASN A 374 12.90 -5.07 -14.00
N PRO A 375 13.58 -4.90 -15.15
CA PRO A 375 14.11 -6.00 -15.97
C PRO A 375 15.31 -6.71 -15.31
N VAL A 376 15.11 -7.29 -14.12
CA VAL A 376 16.13 -8.00 -13.35
C VAL A 376 16.58 -9.28 -14.07
N GLY A 377 15.64 -9.97 -14.72
CA GLY A 377 15.88 -11.19 -15.47
C GLY A 377 16.41 -12.36 -14.64
N ASP A 378 16.64 -13.49 -15.31
CA ASP A 378 17.15 -14.69 -14.65
C ASP A 378 18.59 -14.53 -14.16
N CYS A 379 19.44 -13.77 -14.86
CA CYS A 379 20.79 -13.46 -14.43
C CYS A 379 20.82 -12.67 -13.12
N GLY A 380 19.97 -11.63 -13.01
CA GLY A 380 19.85 -10.84 -11.79
C GLY A 380 19.28 -11.66 -10.63
N LEU A 381 18.24 -12.45 -10.86
CA LEU A 381 17.71 -13.36 -9.83
C LEU A 381 18.74 -14.43 -9.44
N LYS A 382 19.54 -14.95 -10.37
CA LYS A 382 20.62 -15.89 -10.07
C LYS A 382 21.69 -15.27 -9.17
N ALA A 383 22.05 -14.01 -9.40
CA ALA A 383 22.97 -13.27 -8.54
C ALA A 383 22.39 -13.09 -7.13
N LEU A 384 21.11 -12.70 -7.01
CA LEU A 384 20.41 -12.59 -5.72
C LEU A 384 20.28 -13.94 -5.03
N SER A 385 20.04 -15.02 -5.79
CA SER A 385 19.94 -16.39 -5.28
C SER A 385 21.24 -16.85 -4.64
N HIS A 386 22.39 -16.42 -5.13
CA HIS A 386 23.67 -16.68 -4.48
C HIS A 386 23.73 -16.08 -3.06
N VAL A 387 23.17 -14.88 -2.86
CA VAL A 387 23.07 -14.24 -1.54
C VAL A 387 22.10 -15.01 -0.64
N ILE A 388 20.92 -15.35 -1.17
CA ILE A 388 19.85 -16.08 -0.47
C ILE A 388 20.36 -17.44 0.04
N GLY A 389 21.20 -18.12 -0.75
CA GLY A 389 21.80 -19.40 -0.36
C GLY A 389 22.83 -19.32 0.77
N ASP A 390 23.30 -18.13 1.16
CA ASP A 390 24.21 -17.94 2.29
C ASP A 390 23.46 -17.94 3.62
N PHE A 391 23.89 -18.74 4.59
CA PHE A 391 23.28 -18.84 5.93
C PHE A 391 23.34 -17.54 6.74
N LYS A 392 24.19 -16.57 6.35
CA LYS A 392 24.25 -15.25 6.98
C LYS A 392 23.18 -14.29 6.44
N CYS A 393 22.57 -14.61 5.30
CA CYS A 393 21.51 -13.82 4.71
C CYS A 393 20.32 -13.71 5.68
N ARG A 394 19.79 -12.49 5.82
CA ARG A 394 18.62 -12.21 6.66
C ARG A 394 17.41 -11.74 5.85
N LEU A 395 17.39 -11.98 4.56
CA LEU A 395 16.29 -11.55 3.70
C LEU A 395 15.05 -12.41 3.95
N HIS A 396 14.01 -11.80 4.52
CA HIS A 396 12.73 -12.46 4.79
C HIS A 396 11.72 -12.22 3.66
N THR A 397 11.87 -11.11 2.95
CA THR A 397 10.93 -10.70 1.91
C THR A 397 11.70 -10.38 0.64
N LEU A 398 11.35 -11.07 -0.45
CA LEU A 398 11.83 -10.78 -1.80
C LEU A 398 10.63 -10.53 -2.71
N ARG A 399 10.59 -9.36 -3.35
CA ARG A 399 9.57 -9.02 -4.34
C ARG A 399 10.22 -8.71 -5.69
N LEU A 400 9.79 -9.44 -6.70
CA LEU A 400 10.24 -9.40 -8.08
C LEU A 400 9.03 -9.53 -9.02
N ARG A 401 7.90 -8.90 -8.67
CA ARG A 401 6.71 -8.91 -9.53
C ARG A 401 7.06 -8.21 -10.84
N GLN A 402 6.72 -8.79 -12.00
CA GLN A 402 7.00 -8.17 -13.30
C GLN A 402 8.49 -7.82 -13.47
N SER A 403 9.35 -8.82 -13.29
CA SER A 403 10.82 -8.64 -13.28
C SER A 403 11.55 -9.43 -14.36
N GLU A 404 10.83 -9.88 -15.40
CA GLU A 404 11.34 -10.68 -16.52
C GLU A 404 11.99 -12.01 -16.10
N VAL A 405 11.55 -12.57 -14.97
CA VAL A 405 12.00 -13.87 -14.48
C VAL A 405 11.30 -14.99 -15.25
N THR A 406 12.02 -16.06 -15.54
CA THR A 406 11.51 -17.28 -16.17
C THR A 406 11.77 -18.52 -15.30
N GLU A 407 11.56 -19.71 -15.85
CA GLU A 407 11.84 -20.98 -15.17
C GLU A 407 13.33 -21.15 -14.76
N ASP A 408 14.26 -20.52 -15.48
CA ASP A 408 15.69 -20.59 -15.16
C ASP A 408 16.02 -19.82 -13.87
N GLY A 409 15.42 -18.65 -13.69
CA GLY A 409 15.50 -17.90 -12.44
C GLY A 409 14.86 -18.65 -11.28
N CYS A 410 13.72 -19.30 -11.50
CA CYS A 410 13.12 -20.19 -10.50
C CYS A 410 14.04 -21.35 -10.11
N ALA A 411 14.76 -21.95 -11.06
CA ALA A 411 15.71 -23.02 -10.78
C ALA A 411 16.88 -22.54 -9.90
N ALA A 412 17.41 -21.33 -10.18
CA ALA A 412 18.46 -20.73 -9.35
C ALA A 412 17.97 -20.45 -7.92
N LEU A 413 16.77 -19.89 -7.78
CA LEU A 413 16.17 -19.62 -6.48
C LEU A 413 15.88 -20.91 -5.71
N ALA A 414 15.40 -21.96 -6.39
CA ALA A 414 15.14 -23.25 -5.77
C ALA A 414 16.42 -23.89 -5.18
N SER A 415 17.54 -23.79 -5.92
CA SER A 415 18.85 -24.24 -5.43
C SER A 415 19.31 -23.47 -4.18
N ALA A 416 19.07 -22.15 -4.15
CA ALA A 416 19.38 -21.31 -3.00
C ALA A 416 18.53 -21.68 -1.77
N LEU A 417 17.22 -21.88 -1.94
CA LEU A 417 16.31 -22.29 -0.86
C LEU A 417 16.60 -23.70 -0.33
N THR A 418 17.17 -24.58 -1.16
CA THR A 418 17.68 -25.88 -0.70
C THR A 418 18.90 -25.71 0.20
N SER A 419 19.76 -24.74 -0.10
CA SER A 419 20.99 -24.46 0.66
C SER A 419 20.73 -23.73 1.97
N ASN A 420 19.76 -22.81 1.99
CA ASN A 420 19.37 -22.05 3.17
C ASN A 420 17.83 -22.03 3.35
N PRO A 421 17.25 -23.08 3.92
CA PRO A 421 15.80 -23.23 3.96
C PRO A 421 15.08 -22.26 4.91
N LEU A 422 15.73 -21.74 5.95
CA LEU A 422 15.01 -21.21 7.12
C LEU A 422 14.80 -19.68 7.16
N HIS A 423 14.96 -18.95 6.05
CA HIS A 423 15.03 -17.48 6.11
C HIS A 423 13.96 -16.73 5.31
N LEU A 424 13.65 -17.17 4.10
CA LEU A 424 12.67 -16.48 3.25
C LEU A 424 11.24 -16.81 3.70
N ARG A 425 10.43 -15.77 3.86
CA ARG A 425 9.08 -15.85 4.43
C ARG A 425 8.00 -15.34 3.48
N GLU A 426 8.31 -14.29 2.73
CA GLU A 426 7.47 -13.72 1.68
C GLU A 426 8.21 -13.75 0.35
N LEU A 427 7.57 -14.35 -0.67
CA LEU A 427 8.07 -14.36 -2.04
C LEU A 427 6.98 -13.89 -3.00
N ASN A 428 7.28 -12.83 -3.74
CA ASN A 428 6.42 -12.34 -4.82
C ASN A 428 7.13 -12.42 -6.16
N LEU A 429 6.63 -13.30 -7.03
CA LEU A 429 7.08 -13.49 -8.40
C LEU A 429 5.95 -13.27 -9.42
N GLY A 430 4.86 -12.60 -9.02
CA GLY A 430 3.71 -12.37 -9.89
C GLY A 430 4.08 -11.68 -11.21
N ASN A 431 3.27 -11.85 -12.23
CA ASN A 431 3.44 -11.24 -13.55
C ASN A 431 4.80 -11.53 -14.21
N ASN A 432 5.32 -12.74 -14.01
CA ASN A 432 6.55 -13.26 -14.65
C ASN A 432 6.23 -14.52 -15.47
N LYS A 433 7.02 -14.83 -16.50
CA LYS A 433 6.77 -16.00 -17.36
C LYS A 433 7.36 -17.28 -16.77
N LEU A 434 6.88 -17.68 -15.60
CA LEU A 434 7.47 -18.78 -14.83
C LEU A 434 7.10 -20.16 -15.39
N THR A 435 5.89 -20.31 -15.93
CA THR A 435 5.29 -21.56 -16.40
C THR A 435 5.15 -22.63 -15.29
N ASP A 436 4.48 -23.75 -15.61
CA ASP A 436 4.30 -24.85 -14.66
C ASP A 436 5.63 -25.49 -14.24
N ALA A 437 6.62 -25.52 -15.13
CA ALA A 437 7.93 -26.10 -14.87
C ALA A 437 8.74 -25.29 -13.84
N GLY A 438 8.70 -23.95 -13.93
CA GLY A 438 9.35 -23.07 -12.96
C GLY A 438 8.76 -23.20 -11.56
N ILE A 439 7.42 -23.23 -11.46
CA ILE A 439 6.72 -23.39 -10.17
C ILE A 439 6.92 -24.77 -9.57
N LYS A 440 6.93 -25.82 -10.38
CA LYS A 440 7.23 -27.17 -9.91
C LYS A 440 8.56 -27.22 -9.16
N ARG A 441 9.63 -26.64 -9.74
CA ARG A 441 10.96 -26.58 -9.10
C ARG A 441 10.95 -25.83 -7.77
N LEU A 442 10.20 -24.73 -7.67
CA LEU A 442 10.06 -24.01 -6.41
C LEU A 442 9.29 -24.85 -5.39
N CYS A 443 8.15 -25.43 -5.76
CA CYS A 443 7.31 -26.23 -4.86
C CYS A 443 8.03 -27.45 -4.27
N ASP A 444 8.94 -28.07 -5.03
CA ASP A 444 9.77 -29.18 -4.58
C ASP A 444 10.61 -28.78 -3.35
N VAL A 445 11.05 -27.52 -3.27
CA VAL A 445 11.95 -27.00 -2.22
C VAL A 445 11.26 -26.06 -1.22
N LEU A 446 10.02 -25.61 -1.50
CA LEU A 446 9.24 -24.80 -0.57
C LEU A 446 9.10 -25.57 0.75
N ASN A 447 9.55 -24.93 1.82
CA ASN A 447 9.68 -25.49 3.15
C ASN A 447 8.77 -24.75 4.17
N ALA A 448 9.02 -25.03 5.45
CA ALA A 448 8.20 -24.61 6.56
C ALA A 448 8.15 -23.10 6.86
N GLU A 449 8.99 -22.25 6.28
CA GLU A 449 9.06 -20.83 6.70
C GLU A 449 8.31 -19.86 5.77
N ILE A 450 8.06 -20.23 4.51
CA ILE A 450 7.34 -19.36 3.57
C ILE A 450 5.86 -19.33 3.96
N PHE A 451 5.41 -18.17 4.43
CA PHE A 451 4.02 -17.94 4.82
C PHE A 451 3.21 -17.22 3.73
N GLN A 452 3.87 -16.52 2.80
CA GLN A 452 3.20 -15.82 1.71
C GLN A 452 3.91 -16.05 0.37
N LEU A 453 3.11 -16.52 -0.60
CA LEU A 453 3.56 -16.82 -1.95
C LEU A 453 2.60 -16.16 -2.96
N GLU A 454 3.14 -15.21 -3.74
CA GLU A 454 2.39 -14.48 -4.77
C GLU A 454 2.91 -14.90 -6.15
N LEU A 455 2.05 -15.59 -6.91
CA LEU A 455 2.29 -16.17 -8.24
C LEU A 455 1.18 -15.79 -9.23
N ASN A 456 0.52 -14.65 -9.02
CA ASN A 456 -0.54 -14.20 -9.91
C ASN A 456 0.02 -13.86 -11.29
N GLU A 457 -0.72 -14.13 -12.37
CA GLU A 457 -0.32 -13.82 -13.75
C GLU A 457 1.05 -14.44 -14.15
N CYS A 458 1.33 -15.68 -13.74
CA CYS A 458 2.62 -16.36 -13.95
C CYS A 458 2.66 -17.36 -15.12
N CYS A 459 1.65 -17.29 -16.01
CA CYS A 459 1.44 -18.27 -17.09
C CYS A 459 1.26 -19.72 -16.58
N LEU A 460 0.58 -19.88 -15.44
CA LEU A 460 0.32 -21.21 -14.86
C LEU A 460 -0.95 -21.83 -15.45
N THR A 461 -0.95 -23.16 -15.51
CA THR A 461 -2.09 -23.97 -15.95
C THR A 461 -2.52 -24.96 -14.86
N GLU A 462 -3.53 -25.78 -15.13
CA GLU A 462 -3.94 -26.89 -14.24
C GLU A 462 -2.76 -27.81 -13.83
N SER A 463 -1.72 -27.92 -14.67
CA SER A 463 -0.58 -28.81 -14.41
C SER A 463 0.26 -28.41 -13.20
N CYS A 464 0.25 -27.14 -12.78
CA CYS A 464 0.97 -26.71 -11.58
C CYS A 464 0.25 -27.07 -10.28
N CYS A 465 -1.06 -27.37 -10.35
CA CYS A 465 -1.90 -27.52 -9.17
C CYS A 465 -1.51 -28.75 -8.34
N ASP A 466 -0.97 -29.81 -8.96
CA ASP A 466 -0.42 -30.96 -8.24
C ASP A 466 0.76 -30.54 -7.35
N SER A 467 1.67 -29.72 -7.89
CA SER A 467 2.82 -29.19 -7.15
C SER A 467 2.38 -28.28 -6.01
N LEU A 468 1.43 -27.38 -6.24
CA LEU A 468 0.89 -26.50 -5.20
C LEU A 468 0.14 -27.29 -4.12
N ALA A 469 -0.70 -28.25 -4.50
CA ALA A 469 -1.39 -29.13 -3.57
C ALA A 469 -0.39 -29.93 -2.71
N SER A 470 0.71 -30.41 -3.30
CA SER A 470 1.76 -31.12 -2.57
C SER A 470 2.38 -30.27 -1.46
N VAL A 471 2.50 -28.95 -1.65
CA VAL A 471 3.00 -28.02 -0.62
C VAL A 471 2.01 -27.88 0.53
N LEU A 472 0.70 -27.82 0.24
CA LEU A 472 -0.36 -27.74 1.25
C LEU A 472 -0.51 -29.04 2.06
N LEU A 473 -0.14 -30.18 1.48
CA LEU A 473 -0.17 -31.48 2.14
C LEU A 473 0.95 -31.68 3.17
N LYS A 474 2.09 -30.98 3.03
CA LYS A 474 3.26 -31.12 3.92
C LYS A 474 2.91 -30.69 5.36
N GLU A 475 3.16 -31.56 6.34
CA GLU A 475 2.97 -31.27 7.78
C GLU A 475 3.71 -30.00 8.23
N CYS A 476 4.91 -29.79 7.69
CA CYS A 476 5.75 -28.66 8.02
C CYS A 476 5.32 -27.35 7.34
N SER A 477 4.34 -27.34 6.42
CA SER A 477 3.96 -26.13 5.70
C SER A 477 3.50 -25.02 6.67
N SER A 478 3.96 -23.80 6.44
CA SER A 478 3.46 -22.59 7.12
C SER A 478 2.81 -21.60 6.17
N LEU A 479 2.49 -22.03 4.95
CA LEU A 479 1.87 -21.18 3.95
C LEU A 479 0.49 -20.74 4.43
N LYS A 480 0.33 -19.42 4.61
CA LYS A 480 -0.90 -18.76 5.04
C LYS A 480 -1.57 -17.99 3.91
N VAL A 481 -0.79 -17.48 2.96
CA VAL A 481 -1.27 -16.67 1.85
C VAL A 481 -0.75 -17.26 0.54
N LEU A 482 -1.68 -17.63 -0.33
CA LEU A 482 -1.39 -18.08 -1.68
C LEU A 482 -2.21 -17.26 -2.66
N ASN A 483 -1.53 -16.57 -3.55
CA ASN A 483 -2.16 -15.88 -4.67
C ASN A 483 -1.70 -16.49 -5.99
N VAL A 484 -2.65 -17.06 -6.71
CA VAL A 484 -2.45 -17.64 -8.05
C VAL A 484 -3.43 -17.06 -9.06
N GLY A 485 -4.04 -15.90 -8.75
CA GLY A 485 -5.00 -15.22 -9.61
C GLY A 485 -4.43 -14.85 -10.99
N GLY A 486 -5.28 -14.73 -12.01
CA GLY A 486 -4.87 -14.41 -13.37
C GLY A 486 -4.09 -15.52 -14.09
N ASN A 487 -4.20 -16.77 -13.62
CA ASN A 487 -3.62 -17.97 -14.25
C ASN A 487 -4.71 -18.91 -14.76
N ASN A 488 -4.46 -19.71 -15.79
CA ASN A 488 -5.49 -20.58 -16.38
C ASN A 488 -5.59 -21.95 -15.69
N LEU A 489 -5.97 -21.96 -14.41
CA LEU A 489 -6.03 -23.19 -13.59
C LEU A 489 -7.22 -24.09 -13.92
N GLN A 490 -8.33 -23.50 -14.37
CA GLN A 490 -9.60 -24.20 -14.68
C GLN A 490 -10.17 -24.98 -13.47
N ASP A 491 -11.35 -25.58 -13.64
CA ASP A 491 -12.01 -26.36 -12.58
C ASP A 491 -11.20 -27.61 -12.17
N SER A 492 -10.50 -28.23 -13.13
CA SER A 492 -9.62 -29.39 -12.92
C SER A 492 -8.44 -29.05 -12.02
N GLY A 493 -7.75 -27.94 -12.27
CA GLY A 493 -6.67 -27.48 -11.40
C GLY A 493 -7.17 -27.09 -10.01
N VAL A 494 -8.30 -26.37 -9.93
CA VAL A 494 -8.93 -26.04 -8.64
C VAL A 494 -9.30 -27.30 -7.86
N LYS A 495 -9.86 -28.32 -8.51
CA LYS A 495 -10.15 -29.61 -7.89
C LYS A 495 -8.90 -30.25 -7.27
N THR A 496 -7.79 -30.25 -8.01
CA THR A 496 -6.51 -30.75 -7.51
C THR A 496 -6.02 -29.94 -6.30
N LEU A 497 -6.11 -28.62 -6.37
CA LEU A 497 -5.73 -27.74 -5.26
C LEU A 497 -6.59 -28.00 -4.01
N CYS A 498 -7.90 -28.25 -4.19
CA CYS A 498 -8.83 -28.58 -3.10
C CYS A 498 -8.40 -29.82 -2.31
N ALA A 499 -7.81 -30.83 -2.96
CA ALA A 499 -7.28 -32.00 -2.25
C ALA A 499 -6.17 -31.63 -1.24
N GLY A 500 -5.38 -30.60 -1.54
CA GLY A 500 -4.41 -30.04 -0.59
C GLY A 500 -5.06 -29.19 0.51
N LEU A 501 -6.11 -28.43 0.17
CA LEU A 501 -6.83 -27.58 1.13
C LEU A 501 -7.63 -28.37 2.16
N GLU A 502 -8.16 -29.55 1.79
CA GLU A 502 -8.90 -30.45 2.70
C GLU A 502 -7.99 -31.16 3.72
N SER A 503 -6.68 -31.06 3.56
CA SER A 503 -5.70 -31.66 4.46
C SER A 503 -5.82 -31.11 5.89
N PRO A 504 -5.75 -31.97 6.93
CA PRO A 504 -5.67 -31.50 8.32
C PRO A 504 -4.41 -30.69 8.61
N ASN A 505 -3.40 -30.75 7.74
CA ASN A 505 -2.14 -30.01 7.86
C ASN A 505 -2.18 -28.64 7.19
N CYS A 506 -3.22 -28.34 6.40
CA CYS A 506 -3.31 -27.08 5.67
C CYS A 506 -3.48 -25.91 6.65
N LYS A 507 -2.60 -24.89 6.53
CA LYS A 507 -2.64 -23.66 7.34
C LYS A 507 -3.03 -22.43 6.52
N LEU A 508 -3.53 -22.63 5.30
CA LEU A 508 -3.81 -21.54 4.36
C LEU A 508 -5.02 -20.73 4.83
N GLU A 509 -4.78 -19.45 5.14
CA GLU A 509 -5.81 -18.51 5.62
C GLU A 509 -6.34 -17.63 4.48
N ILE A 510 -5.55 -17.36 3.45
CA ILE A 510 -5.91 -16.51 2.31
C ILE A 510 -5.59 -17.23 1.01
N LEU A 511 -6.61 -17.39 0.16
CA LEU A 511 -6.48 -17.95 -1.17
C LEU A 511 -7.07 -16.99 -2.20
N ARG A 512 -6.25 -16.57 -3.17
CA ARG A 512 -6.69 -15.72 -4.28
C ARG A 512 -6.62 -16.50 -5.59
N LEU A 513 -7.78 -16.66 -6.20
CA LEU A 513 -8.06 -17.38 -7.44
C LEU A 513 -8.82 -16.47 -8.43
N PHE A 514 -8.66 -15.15 -8.34
CA PHE A 514 -9.33 -14.22 -9.25
C PHE A 514 -8.93 -14.52 -10.70
N ASN A 515 -9.87 -14.45 -11.64
CA ASN A 515 -9.61 -14.69 -13.07
C ASN A 515 -8.79 -15.98 -13.34
N CYS A 516 -9.22 -17.10 -12.75
CA CYS A 516 -8.54 -18.40 -12.86
C CYS A 516 -9.21 -19.41 -13.81
N GLY A 517 -10.28 -19.00 -14.49
CA GLY A 517 -11.10 -19.89 -15.29
C GLY A 517 -11.99 -20.81 -14.45
N VAL A 518 -12.31 -20.39 -13.22
CA VAL A 518 -13.22 -21.12 -12.32
C VAL A 518 -14.66 -20.96 -12.80
N SER A 519 -15.39 -22.07 -12.90
CA SER A 519 -16.82 -22.11 -13.21
C SER A 519 -17.62 -22.66 -12.02
N GLU A 520 -18.91 -22.93 -12.25
CA GLU A 520 -19.81 -23.62 -11.32
C GLU A 520 -19.19 -24.90 -10.72
N LYS A 521 -18.49 -25.72 -11.52
CA LYS A 521 -17.87 -26.96 -11.00
C LYS A 521 -16.71 -26.66 -10.04
N GLY A 522 -15.90 -25.66 -10.35
CA GLY A 522 -14.79 -25.24 -9.50
C GLY A 522 -15.28 -24.65 -8.18
N SER A 523 -16.37 -23.88 -8.20
CA SER A 523 -16.98 -23.34 -6.98
C SER A 523 -17.62 -24.43 -6.11
N GLU A 524 -18.17 -25.49 -6.70
CA GLU A 524 -18.63 -26.68 -5.94
C GLU A 524 -17.48 -27.36 -5.17
N PHE A 525 -16.30 -27.52 -5.77
CA PHE A 525 -15.12 -28.05 -5.06
C PHE A 525 -14.66 -27.12 -3.94
N LEU A 526 -14.67 -25.81 -4.16
CA LEU A 526 -14.31 -24.86 -3.10
C LEU A 526 -15.35 -24.83 -1.98
N ALA A 527 -16.63 -24.97 -2.29
CA ALA A 527 -17.69 -25.11 -1.30
C ALA A 527 -17.46 -26.34 -0.40
N SER A 528 -17.04 -27.49 -0.96
CA SER A 528 -16.72 -28.67 -0.15
C SER A 528 -15.57 -28.40 0.82
N VAL A 529 -14.50 -27.74 0.35
CA VAL A 529 -13.38 -27.30 1.20
C VAL A 529 -13.86 -26.41 2.32
N LEU A 530 -14.68 -25.39 2.02
CA LEU A 530 -15.17 -24.43 3.02
C LEU A 530 -16.04 -25.09 4.09
N THR A 531 -16.86 -26.08 3.72
CA THR A 531 -17.67 -26.88 4.66
C THR A 531 -16.85 -27.92 5.44
N GLY A 532 -15.61 -28.17 5.02
CA GLY A 532 -14.74 -29.18 5.60
C GLY A 532 -14.31 -28.82 7.02
N LYS A 533 -14.37 -29.81 7.92
CA LYS A 533 -13.90 -29.75 9.32
C LYS A 533 -12.51 -29.10 9.49
N HIS A 534 -11.63 -29.31 8.52
CA HIS A 534 -10.23 -28.91 8.58
C HIS A 534 -9.95 -27.54 7.96
N SER A 535 -10.95 -26.90 7.35
CA SER A 535 -10.76 -25.58 6.76
C SER A 535 -10.38 -24.55 7.82
N VAL A 536 -9.38 -23.74 7.47
CA VAL A 536 -8.91 -22.57 8.23
C VAL A 536 -8.92 -21.30 7.37
N LEU A 537 -9.52 -21.38 6.17
CA LEU A 537 -9.57 -20.28 5.21
C LEU A 537 -10.43 -19.14 5.76
N LYS A 538 -9.89 -17.93 5.70
CA LYS A 538 -10.50 -16.68 6.16
C LYS A 538 -10.81 -15.73 5.02
N GLU A 539 -9.98 -15.72 3.97
CA GLU A 539 -10.19 -14.91 2.77
C GLU A 539 -10.16 -15.80 1.52
N LEU A 540 -11.18 -15.66 0.68
CA LEU A 540 -11.24 -16.28 -0.63
C LEU A 540 -11.58 -15.21 -1.68
N ASP A 541 -10.73 -15.08 -2.69
CA ASP A 541 -10.99 -14.21 -3.84
C ASP A 541 -11.24 -15.04 -5.10
N LEU A 542 -12.45 -14.93 -5.64
CA LEU A 542 -12.91 -15.53 -6.89
C LEU A 542 -13.38 -14.47 -7.90
N SER A 543 -13.04 -13.19 -7.70
CA SER A 543 -13.40 -12.11 -8.63
C SER A 543 -12.95 -12.40 -10.06
N GLY A 544 -13.68 -11.90 -11.06
CA GLY A 544 -13.35 -12.09 -12.47
C GLY A 544 -13.40 -13.54 -12.98
N ASN A 545 -13.99 -14.49 -12.24
CA ASN A 545 -14.27 -15.85 -12.72
C ASN A 545 -15.65 -15.96 -13.39
N ASN A 546 -15.91 -17.10 -14.04
CA ASN A 546 -17.15 -17.35 -14.78
C ASN A 546 -18.24 -17.98 -13.88
N LEU A 547 -18.54 -17.31 -12.76
CA LEU A 547 -19.54 -17.75 -11.78
C LEU A 547 -20.92 -17.19 -12.14
N LYS A 548 -21.96 -18.04 -12.07
CA LYS A 548 -23.36 -17.61 -12.24
C LYS A 548 -23.93 -17.10 -10.91
N ASP A 549 -25.04 -16.37 -10.99
CA ASP A 549 -25.79 -15.88 -9.82
C ASP A 549 -26.24 -16.99 -8.85
N THR A 550 -26.44 -18.21 -9.34
CA THR A 550 -26.76 -19.38 -8.50
C THR A 550 -25.59 -19.81 -7.63
N ASP A 551 -24.38 -19.73 -8.18
CA ASP A 551 -23.15 -20.22 -7.57
C ASP A 551 -22.69 -19.24 -6.50
N THR A 552 -22.83 -17.94 -6.77
CA THR A 552 -22.58 -16.88 -5.80
C THR A 552 -23.56 -16.95 -4.63
N LYS A 553 -24.84 -17.26 -4.88
CA LYS A 553 -25.82 -17.52 -3.81
C LYS A 553 -25.46 -18.73 -2.97
N LEU A 554 -25.03 -19.82 -3.59
CA LEU A 554 -24.60 -21.01 -2.86
C LEU A 554 -23.42 -20.69 -1.94
N LEU A 555 -22.37 -20.04 -2.46
CA LEU A 555 -21.22 -19.64 -1.65
C LEU A 555 -21.59 -18.64 -0.54
N ASN A 556 -22.53 -17.73 -0.79
CA ASN A 556 -23.01 -16.80 0.22
C ASN A 556 -23.84 -17.48 1.32
N LEU A 557 -24.66 -18.48 0.98
CA LEU A 557 -25.43 -19.24 1.96
C LEU A 557 -24.52 -19.99 2.94
N LEU A 558 -23.34 -20.43 2.48
CA LEU A 558 -22.34 -21.05 3.35
C LEU A 558 -21.81 -20.06 4.40
N LEU A 559 -21.86 -18.75 4.16
CA LEU A 559 -21.42 -17.73 5.14
C LEU A 559 -22.45 -17.45 6.24
N GLU A 560 -23.70 -17.89 6.07
CA GLU A 560 -24.75 -17.69 7.07
C GLU A 560 -24.73 -18.74 8.19
N ASP A 561 -23.97 -19.83 8.02
CA ASP A 561 -23.82 -20.86 9.03
C ASP A 561 -22.70 -20.49 10.04
N PRO A 562 -23.01 -20.52 11.35
CA PRO A 562 -22.07 -20.12 12.40
C PRO A 562 -20.83 -21.04 12.56
N GLY A 563 -20.78 -22.19 11.88
CA GLY A 563 -19.62 -23.09 11.84
C GLY A 563 -18.51 -22.67 10.88
N TYR A 564 -18.74 -21.66 10.03
CA TYR A 564 -17.79 -21.22 9.00
C TYR A 564 -16.77 -20.21 9.54
N LYS A 565 -15.54 -20.28 9.01
CA LYS A 565 -14.41 -19.43 9.43
C LYS A 565 -14.04 -18.34 8.42
N LEU A 566 -14.77 -18.23 7.31
CA LEU A 566 -14.47 -17.28 6.26
C LEU A 566 -14.93 -15.87 6.67
N ASP A 567 -13.99 -14.95 6.79
CA ASP A 567 -14.22 -13.55 7.15
C ASP A 567 -14.52 -12.68 5.92
N GLN A 568 -13.94 -13.05 4.76
CA GLN A 568 -14.01 -12.28 3.53
C GLN A 568 -14.14 -13.18 2.29
N LEU A 569 -15.15 -12.90 1.47
CA LEU A 569 -15.36 -13.52 0.16
C LEU A 569 -15.46 -12.43 -0.90
N ASN A 570 -14.55 -12.45 -1.88
CA ASN A 570 -14.62 -11.56 -3.03
C ASN A 570 -15.10 -12.32 -4.27
N LEU A 571 -16.18 -11.85 -4.90
CA LEU A 571 -16.82 -12.50 -6.06
C LEU A 571 -16.86 -11.61 -7.31
N TYR A 572 -16.51 -10.32 -7.18
CA TYR A 572 -16.74 -9.31 -8.22
C TYR A 572 -15.45 -8.61 -8.64
#